data_AF-A0A958V6N3-F1
#
_entry.id   AF-A0A958V6N3-F1
#
_cell.length_a   1.000
_cell.length_b   1.000
_cell.length_c   1.000
_cell.angle_alpha   90.00
_cell.angle_beta   90.00
_cell.angle_gamma   90.00
#
_symmetry.space_group_name_H-M   'P 1'
#
loop_
_entity.id
_entity.type
_entity.pdbx_description
1 polymer ?
#
loop_
_entity_poly.entity_id
_entity_poly.type
_entity_poly.pdbx_seq_one_letter_code
_entity_poly.pdbx_strand_id
1 'polypeptide(L)' 'MLDIDRALREEAVMRALTGLKVRQFEELHKKFDAELLSRKLVAKPKRQRALGGGRRHTLQDSAGMLFFIL' A
#
# COMPACT_ATOMS: atom_id res chain seq x y z
N MET A 1 -4.68 2.99 12.21
CA MET A 1 -4.07 2.83 10.88
C MET A 1 -3.46 4.17 10.52
N LEU A 2 -2.29 4.22 9.88
CA LEU A 2 -1.70 5.49 9.45
C LEU A 2 -2.74 6.30 8.68
N ASP A 3 -2.89 7.57 9.03
CA ASP A 3 -3.95 8.43 8.49
C ASP A 3 -3.54 8.93 7.10
N ILE A 4 -3.64 8.04 6.12
CA ILE A 4 -3.23 8.26 4.73
C ILE A 4 -4.00 9.44 4.14
N ASP A 5 -5.28 9.57 4.49
CA ASP A 5 -6.13 10.68 4.05
C ASP A 5 -5.59 12.03 4.50
N ARG A 6 -5.02 12.09 5.71
CA ARG A 6 -4.35 13.28 6.21
C ARG A 6 -3.05 13.55 5.45
N ALA A 7 -2.24 12.53 5.23
CA ALA A 7 -0.97 12.67 4.49
C ALA A 7 -1.20 13.14 3.04
N LEU A 8 -2.26 12.67 2.38
CA LEU A 8 -2.60 13.10 1.02
C LEU A 8 -3.05 14.57 0.93
N ARG A 9 -3.57 15.15 2.03
CA ARG A 9 -4.01 16.55 2.09
C ARG A 9 -2.91 17.51 2.53
N GLU A 10 -2.00 17.05 3.40
CA GLU A 10 -0.96 17.88 4.01
C GLU A 10 0.43 17.45 3.51
N GLU A 11 1.06 18.28 2.67
CA GLU A 11 2.39 17.95 2.10
C GLU A 11 3.48 17.81 3.17
N ALA A 12 3.38 18.57 4.28
CA ALA A 12 4.28 18.43 5.42
C ALA A 12 4.15 17.05 6.09
N VAL A 13 2.93 16.52 6.22
CA VAL A 13 2.68 15.21 6.82
C VAL A 13 3.17 14.11 5.88
N MET A 14 2.88 14.19 4.58
CA MET A 14 3.42 13.24 3.58
C MET A 14 4.93 13.16 3.65
N ARG A 15 5.59 14.32 3.69
CA ARG A 15 7.05 14.41 3.69
C ARG A 15 7.66 13.93 5.01
N ALA A 16 7.01 14.17 6.15
CA ALA A 16 7.46 13.66 7.43
C ALA A 16 7.34 12.13 7.54
N LEU A 17 6.30 11.55 6.95
CA LEU A 17 6.02 10.11 7.05
C LEU A 17 6.75 9.28 6.00
N THR A 18 6.93 9.80 4.78
CA THR A 18 7.46 9.03 3.64
C THR A 18 8.72 9.64 3.02
N GLY A 19 9.08 10.87 3.39
CA GLY A 19 10.14 11.64 2.72
C GLY A 19 9.74 12.21 1.35
N LEU A 20 8.55 11.88 0.84
CA LEU A 20 8.08 12.26 -0.49
C LEU A 20 7.13 13.46 -0.47
N LYS A 21 7.03 14.15 -1.62
CA LYS A 21 5.92 15.05 -1.90
C LYS A 21 4.69 14.25 -2.32
N VAL A 22 3.49 14.82 -2.13
CA VAL A 22 2.21 14.20 -2.50
C VAL A 22 2.21 13.76 -3.98
N ARG A 23 2.67 14.62 -4.90
CA ARG A 23 2.77 14.28 -6.33
C ARG A 23 3.68 13.08 -6.61
N GLN A 24 4.82 12.99 -5.92
CA GLN A 24 5.76 11.88 -6.09
C GLN A 24 5.16 10.57 -5.56
N PHE A 25 4.44 10.66 -4.44
CA PHE A 25 3.70 9.53 -3.89
C PHE A 25 2.61 9.06 -4.87
N GLU A 26 1.81 9.97 -5.44
CA GLU A 26 0.76 9.62 -6.42
C GLU A 26 1.32 8.98 -7.70
N GLU A 27 2.43 9.50 -8.23
CA GLU A 27 3.09 8.91 -9.39
C GLU A 27 3.63 7.51 -9.09
N LEU A 28 4.21 7.31 -7.91
CA LEU A 28 4.69 6.01 -7.46
C LEU A 28 3.52 5.04 -7.21
N HIS A 29 2.43 5.52 -6.63
CA HIS A 29 1.22 4.75 -6.36
C HIS A 29 0.62 4.17 -7.64
N LYS A 30 0.53 4.96 -8.71
CA LYS A 30 0.06 4.46 -10.02
C LYS A 30 0.92 3.31 -10.56
N LYS A 31 2.24 3.43 -10.47
CA LYS A 31 3.17 2.37 -10.91
C LYS A 31 3.08 1.14 -10.02
N PHE A 32 3.01 1.34 -8.71
CA PHE A 32 2.87 0.28 -7.72
C PHE A 32 1.57 -0.50 -7.92
N ASP A 33 0.45 0.19 -8.15
CA ASP A 33 -0.86 -0.43 -8.34
C ASP A 33 -0.90 -1.31 -9.61
N ALA A 34 -0.34 -0.80 -10.71
CA ALA A 34 -0.22 -1.55 -11.96
C ALA A 34 0.63 -2.83 -11.80
N GLU A 35 1.77 -2.73 -11.11
CA GLU A 35 2.66 -3.87 -10.86
C GLU A 35 2.03 -4.87 -9.87
N LEU A 36 1.33 -4.38 -8.84
CA LEU A 36 0.61 -5.21 -7.88
C LEU A 36 -0.50 -6.02 -8.57
N LEU A 37 -1.24 -5.39 -9.49
CA LEU A 37 -2.27 -6.04 -10.28
C LEU A 37 -1.67 -7.10 -11.22
N SER A 38 -0.59 -6.76 -11.93
CA SER A 38 0.16 -7.69 -12.78
C SER A 38 0.63 -8.94 -12.00
N ARG A 39 1.23 -8.75 -10.83
CA ARG A 39 1.71 -9.86 -9.98
C ARG A 39 0.58 -10.70 -9.39
N LYS A 40 -0.55 -10.09 -9.01
CA LYS A 40 -1.75 -10.82 -8.55
C LYS A 40 -2.32 -11.72 -9.63
N LEU A 41 -2.30 -11.31 -10.90
CA LEU A 41 -2.76 -12.12 -12.03
C LEU A 41 -1.83 -13.33 -12.29
N VAL A 42 -0.54 -13.18 -12.02
CA VAL A 42 0.48 -14.23 -12.24
C VAL A 42 0.57 -15.22 -11.07
N ALA A 43 0.27 -14.78 -9.84
CA ALA A 43 0.43 -15.61 -8.65
C ALA A 43 -0.67 -16.68 -8.51
N LYS A 44 -0.33 -17.94 -8.82
CA LYS A 44 -1.06 -19.13 -8.34
C LYS A 44 -0.16 -20.01 -7.47
N PRO A 45 -0.31 -19.92 -6.14
CA PRO A 45 -0.24 -21.13 -5.33
C PRO A 45 -1.44 -21.23 -4.40
N LYS A 46 -1.98 -22.44 -4.26
CA LYS A 46 -2.97 -22.81 -3.24
C LYS A 46 -2.26 -22.83 -1.88
N ARG A 47 -1.82 -21.68 -1.39
CA ARG A 47 -1.11 -21.55 -0.12
C ARG A 47 -2.11 -21.77 1.00
N GLN A 48 -2.17 -23.01 1.50
CA GLN A 48 -2.97 -23.32 2.68
C GLN A 48 -2.34 -22.64 3.90
N ARG A 49 -3.12 -21.78 4.56
CA ARG A 49 -2.74 -21.21 5.86
C ARG A 49 -3.00 -22.27 6.93
N ALA A 50 -2.15 -22.32 7.96
CA ALA A 50 -2.43 -23.11 9.15
C ALA A 50 -3.77 -22.68 9.78
N LEU A 51 -4.49 -23.64 10.39
CA LEU A 51 -5.70 -23.37 11.17
C LEU A 51 -5.39 -22.28 12.22
N GLY A 52 -6.16 -21.19 12.22
CA GLY A 52 -5.93 -20.02 13.08
C GLY A 52 -5.16 -18.85 12.42
N GLY A 53 -4.48 -19.05 11.29
CA GLY A 53 -3.73 -18.01 10.55
C GLY A 53 -4.57 -17.10 9.64
N GLY A 54 -5.89 -17.12 9.82
CA GLY A 54 -6.88 -16.53 8.90
C GLY A 54 -7.27 -15.08 9.17
N ARG A 55 -6.63 -14.37 10.11
CA ARG A 55 -6.97 -12.96 10.33
C ARG A 55 -6.78 -12.16 9.04
N ARG A 56 -7.81 -11.39 8.67
CA ARG A 56 -7.77 -10.49 7.51
C ARG A 56 -6.62 -9.50 7.70
N HIS A 57 -5.85 -9.27 6.66
CA HIS A 57 -4.84 -8.21 6.72
C HIS A 57 -5.54 -6.85 6.90
N THR A 58 -4.87 -5.94 7.62
CA THR A 58 -5.41 -4.62 7.95
C THR A 58 -5.32 -3.64 6.78
N LEU A 59 -4.40 -3.85 5.83
CA LEU A 59 -4.15 -2.97 4.69
C LEU A 59 -4.99 -3.40 3.49
N GLN A 60 -6.16 -2.79 3.27
CA GLN A 60 -7.06 -3.18 2.18
C GLN A 60 -6.65 -2.62 0.81
N ASP A 61 -6.10 -1.42 0.80
CA ASP A 61 -5.84 -0.66 -0.42
C ASP A 61 -4.36 -0.59 -0.78
N SER A 62 -4.08 -0.51 -2.09
CA SER A 62 -2.70 -0.41 -2.61
C SER A 62 -1.99 0.86 -2.14
N ALA A 63 -2.72 1.96 -1.93
CA ALA A 63 -2.18 3.18 -1.34
C ALA A 63 -1.66 2.93 0.08
N GLY A 64 -2.42 2.21 0.91
CA GLY A 64 -1.98 1.87 2.26
C GLY A 64 -0.86 0.83 2.31
N MET A 65 -0.81 -0.08 1.33
CA MET A 65 0.33 -0.98 1.18
C MET A 65 1.60 -0.23 0.82
N LEU A 66 1.52 0.71 -0.13
CA LEU A 66 2.67 1.55 -0.52
C LEU A 66 3.11 2.43 0.66
N PHE A 67 2.16 3.07 1.33
CA PHE A 67 2.43 3.93 2.48
C PHE A 67 3.10 3.20 3.64
N PHE A 68 2.81 1.91 3.83
CA PHE A 68 3.42 1.10 4.89
C PHE A 68 4.88 0.69 4.60
N ILE A 69 5.27 0.65 3.33
CA ILE A 69 6.61 0.21 2.90
C ILE A 69 7.59 1.38 2.77
N LEU A 70 7.06 2.59 2.56
CA LEU A 70 7.81 3.84 2.59
C LEU A 70 8.08 4.29 4.03
#